data_AF-A0A7X9C9P0-F1
#
_entry.id   AF-A0A7X9C9P0-F1
#
_cell.length_a   1.000
_cell.length_b   1.000
_cell.length_c   1.000
_cell.angle_alpha   90.00
_cell.angle_beta   90.00
_cell.angle_gamma   90.00
#
_symmetry.space_group_name_H-M   'P 1'
#
loop_
_entity.id
_entity.type
_entity.pdbx_description
1 polymer ?
#
loop_
_entity_poly.entity_id
_entity_poly.type
_entity_poly.pdbx_seq_one_letter_code
_entity_poly.pdbx_strand_id
1 'polypeptide(L)'
;MRNFIGILLGLFGLVLLGAGVFAFSPDEAAKTGGVNANLWAGAAMVVVGVLFIVWTKVDPIRMVVRDNEDGAEEPRDIAAID
;
A
#
# COMPACT_ATOMS: atom_id res chain seq x y z
N MET A 1 -1.28 2.05 -9.17
CA MET A 1 -0.09 1.64 -8.37
C MET A 1 -0.25 1.86 -6.87
N ARG A 2 -0.67 3.04 -6.40
CA ARG A 2 -0.88 3.34 -4.96
C ARG A 2 -1.66 2.28 -4.16
N ASN A 3 -2.72 1.68 -4.73
CA ASN A 3 -3.49 0.64 -4.05
C ASN A 3 -2.68 -0.66 -3.81
N PHE A 4 -1.86 -1.06 -4.79
CA PHE A 4 -1.01 -2.26 -4.67
C PHE A 4 0.07 -2.05 -3.62
N ILE A 5 0.73 -0.88 -3.63
CA ILE A 5 1.76 -0.52 -2.64
C ILE A 5 1.16 -0.49 -1.23
N GLY A 6 -0.01 0.14 -1.07
CA GLY A 6 -0.69 0.24 0.23
C GLY A 6 -1.07 -1.13 0.81
N ILE A 7 -1.63 -2.02 -0.02
CA ILE A 7 -1.98 -3.39 0.40
C ILE A 7 -0.73 -4.19 0.76
N LEU A 8 0.31 -4.14 -0.08
CA LEU A 8 1.53 -4.90 0.12
C LEU A 8 2.25 -4.49 1.42
N LEU A 9 2.40 -3.17 1.65
CA LEU A 9 2.95 -2.64 2.89
C LEU A 9 2.10 -3.01 4.10
N GLY A 10 0.77 -2.95 3.97
CA GLY A 10 -0.15 -3.36 5.03
C GLY A 10 0.02 -4.83 5.40
N LEU A 11 0.06 -5.74 4.42
CA LEU A 11 0.23 -7.17 4.66
C LEU A 11 1.58 -7.50 5.30
N PHE A 12 2.69 -6.96 4.78
CA PHE A 12 4.00 -7.16 5.39
C PHE A 12 4.09 -6.54 6.78
N GLY A 13 3.50 -5.36 6.97
CA GLY A 13 3.42 -4.71 8.28
C GLY A 13 2.67 -5.58 9.31
N LEU A 14 1.56 -6.20 8.92
CA LEU A 14 0.81 -7.12 9.78
C LEU A 14 1.61 -8.37 10.14
N VAL A 15 2.39 -8.94 9.20
CA VAL A 15 3.30 -10.06 9.48
C VAL A 15 4.35 -9.65 10.51
N LEU A 16 4.95 -8.47 10.36
CA LEU A 16 5.94 -7.95 11.32
C LEU A 16 5.34 -7.63 12.69
N LEU A 17 4.12 -7.10 12.75
CA LEU A 17 3.42 -6.91 14.01
C LEU A 17 3.16 -8.26 14.70
N GLY A 18 2.70 -9.27 13.96
CA GLY A 18 2.53 -10.62 14.48
C GLY A 18 3.85 -11.21 15.01
N ALA A 19 4.94 -11.10 14.24
CA ALA A 19 6.26 -11.54 14.68
C ALA A 19 6.72 -10.77 15.93
N GLY A 20 6.51 -9.45 15.98
CA GLY A 20 6.83 -8.64 17.15
C GLY A 20 6.04 -9.05 18.39
N VAL A 21 4.76 -9.40 18.26
CA VAL A 21 3.90 -9.80 19.39
C VAL A 21 4.19 -11.23 19.86
N PHE A 22 4.37 -12.17 18.94
CA PHE A 22 4.41 -13.60 19.26
C PHE A 22 5.82 -14.21 19.30
N ALA A 23 6.82 -13.56 18.68
CA ALA A 23 8.17 -14.11 18.51
C ALA A 23 9.27 -13.28 19.18
N PHE A 24 8.94 -12.33 20.06
CA PHE A 24 9.95 -11.53 20.76
C PHE A 24 10.49 -12.26 22.00
N SER A 25 11.67 -12.86 21.86
CA SER A 25 12.38 -13.59 22.92
C SER A 25 13.58 -12.80 23.47
N PRO A 26 14.19 -13.21 24.59
CA PRO A 26 15.42 -12.60 25.10
C PRO A 26 16.58 -12.64 24.09
N ASP A 27 16.69 -13.71 23.30
CA ASP A 27 17.70 -13.83 22.25
C ASP A 27 17.46 -12.84 21.10
N GLU A 28 16.21 -12.56 20.76
CA GLU A 28 15.86 -11.50 19.79
C GLU A 28 16.18 -10.12 20.37
N ALA A 29 15.79 -9.87 21.62
CA ALA A 29 16.05 -8.62 22.32
C ALA A 29 17.56 -8.32 22.41
N ALA A 30 18.41 -9.33 22.62
CA ALA A 30 19.85 -9.15 22.65
C ALA A 30 20.41 -8.63 21.31
N LYS A 31 19.83 -9.03 20.17
CA LYS A 31 20.27 -8.61 18.83
C LYS A 31 19.92 -7.16 18.51
N THR A 32 18.90 -6.63 19.16
CA THR A 32 18.32 -5.31 18.87
C THR A 32 18.51 -4.31 20.01
N GLY A 33 19.28 -4.66 21.04
CA GLY A 33 19.51 -3.80 22.20
C GLY A 33 18.27 -3.62 23.09
N GLY A 34 17.42 -4.63 23.16
CA GLY A 34 16.18 -4.64 23.95
C GLY A 34 14.96 -4.11 23.21
N VAL A 35 15.12 -3.63 21.98
CA VAL A 35 14.03 -3.01 21.21
C VAL A 35 13.35 -4.04 20.30
N ASN A 36 12.02 -4.09 20.31
CA ASN A 36 11.29 -4.95 19.39
C ASN A 36 11.23 -4.33 17.98
N ALA A 37 12.24 -4.64 17.16
CA ALA A 37 12.38 -4.08 15.81
C ALA A 37 11.22 -4.44 14.89
N ASN A 38 10.72 -5.69 14.97
CA ASN A 38 9.58 -6.16 14.18
C ASN A 38 8.32 -5.34 14.49
N LEU A 39 8.06 -5.04 15.76
CA LEU A 39 6.89 -4.26 16.16
C LEU A 39 6.96 -2.82 15.64
N TRP A 40 8.10 -2.14 15.77
CA TRP A 40 8.27 -0.77 15.30
C TRP A 40 8.24 -0.66 13.78
N ALA A 41 8.97 -1.53 13.08
CA ALA A 41 8.98 -1.56 11.62
C ALA A 41 7.59 -1.91 11.07
N GLY A 42 6.94 -2.93 11.65
CA GLY A 42 5.58 -3.33 11.28
C GLY A 42 4.57 -2.21 11.49
N ALA A 43 4.61 -1.53 12.64
CA ALA A 43 3.74 -0.39 12.92
C ALA A 43 3.93 0.74 11.90
N ALA A 44 5.18 1.12 11.61
CA ALA A 44 5.49 2.13 10.60
C ALA A 44 4.97 1.73 9.20
N MET A 45 5.17 0.48 8.78
CA MET A 45 4.67 -0.03 7.51
C MET A 45 3.14 0.01 7.42
N VAL A 46 2.43 -0.36 8.50
CA VAL A 46 0.96 -0.29 8.55
C VAL A 46 0.49 1.16 8.42
N VAL A 47 1.10 2.09 9.17
CA VAL A 47 0.75 3.52 9.08
C VAL A 47 0.92 4.03 7.65
N VAL A 48 2.07 3.76 7.02
CA VAL A 48 2.32 4.17 5.64
C VAL A 48 1.34 3.49 4.67
N GLY A 49 1.08 2.20 4.82
CA GLY A 49 0.10 1.47 4.00
C GLY A 49 -1.30 2.08 4.06
N VAL A 50 -1.76 2.43 5.27
CA VAL A 50 -3.03 3.14 5.49
C VAL A 50 -3.02 4.50 4.81
N LEU A 51 -1.95 5.28 4.95
CA LEU A 51 -1.82 6.58 4.28
C LEU A 51 -1.93 6.45 2.75
N PHE A 52 -1.31 5.43 2.15
CA PHE A 52 -1.42 5.17 0.71
C PHE A 52 -2.86 4.82 0.29
N ILE A 53 -3.56 4.00 1.08
CA ILE A 53 -4.97 3.66 0.81
C ILE A 53 -5.85 4.91 0.95
N VAL A 54 -5.64 5.72 1.99
CA VAL A 54 -6.38 6.98 2.19
C VAL A 54 -6.14 7.93 1.02
N TRP A 55 -4.89 8.10 0.59
CA TRP A 55 -4.58 8.92 -0.59
C TRP A 55 -5.34 8.42 -1.81
N THR A 56 -5.36 7.10 -2.05
CA THR A 56 -6.10 6.52 -3.19
C THR A 56 -7.58 6.89 -3.20
N LYS A 57 -8.19 7.12 -2.02
CA LYS A 57 -9.57 7.61 -1.91
C LYS A 57 -9.70 9.12 -2.10
N VAL A 58 -8.75 9.89 -1.58
CA VAL A 58 -8.76 11.37 -1.66
C VAL A 58 -8.52 11.86 -3.07
N ASP A 59 -7.63 11.19 -3.79
CA ASP A 59 -7.28 11.53 -5.17
C ASP A 59 -7.41 10.24 -6.00
N PRO A 60 -8.58 9.93 -6.57
CA PRO A 60 -8.75 8.78 -7.45
C PRO A 60 -8.31 9.12 -8.88
N ILE A 61 -7.72 8.15 -9.60
CA ILE A 61 -7.42 8.33 -11.03
C ILE A 61 -8.75 8.38 -11.78
N ARG A 62 -9.03 9.50 -12.46
CA ARG A 62 -10.25 9.69 -13.26
C ARG A 62 -9.96 9.32 -14.70
N MET A 63 -10.74 8.37 -15.21
CA MET A 63 -10.70 7.95 -16.61
C MET A 63 -11.95 8.51 -17.29
N VAL A 64 -11.79 9.12 -18.45
CA VAL A 64 -12.91 9.55 -19.29
C VAL A 64 -12.91 8.72 -20.54
N VAL A 65 -14.08 8.19 -20.86
CA VAL A 65 -14.34 7.53 -22.14
C VAL A 65 -14.88 8.61 -23.07
N ARG A 66 -14.19 8.82 -24.20
CA ARG A 66 -14.65 9.72 -25.26
C ARG A 66 -15.10 8.87 -26.44
N ASP A 67 -16.25 9.22 -27.00
CA ASP A 67 -16.70 8.64 -28.25
C ASP A 67 -15.87 9.25 -29.39
N ASN A 68 -15.38 8.40 -30.29
CA ASN A 68 -14.63 8.82 -31.47
C ASN A 68 -15.58 9.19 -32.63
N GLU A 69 -15.03 9.83 -33.65
CA GLU A 69 -15.79 10.21 -34.85
C GLU A 69 -16.41 8.99 -35.55
N ASP A 70 -17.58 9.19 -36.16
CA ASP A 70 -18.28 8.14 -36.90
C ASP A 70 -17.40 7.62 -38.06
N GLY A 71 -16.97 6.35 -37.96
CA GLY A 71 -16.07 5.71 -38.91
C GLY A 71 -14.64 5.47 -38.41
N ALA A 72 -14.32 5.84 -37.17
CA ALA A 72 -13.06 5.47 -36.53
C ALA A 72 -12.91 3.96 -36.36
N GLU A 73 -11.67 3.45 -36.51
CA GLU A 73 -11.37 2.02 -36.31
C GLU A 73 -11.72 1.53 -34.90
N GLU A 74 -11.53 2.39 -33.89
CA GLU A 74 -12.04 2.17 -32.53
C GLU A 74 -13.10 3.23 -32.18
N PRO A 75 -14.33 2.82 -31.81
CA PRO A 75 -15.43 3.76 -31.55
C PRO A 75 -15.29 4.54 -30.24
N ARG A 76 -14.39 4.13 -29.32
CA ARG A 76 -14.22 4.76 -28.00
C ARG A 76 -12.75 4.76 -27.59
N ASP A 77 -12.27 5.91 -27.13
CA ASP A 77 -10.92 6.08 -26.59
C ASP A 77 -10.95 6.26 -25.06
N ILE A 78 -9.99 5.65 -24.36
CA ILE A 78 -9.86 5.67 -22.90
C ILE A 78 -8.59 6.42 -22.53
N ALA A 79 -8.74 7.67 -22.12
CA ALA A 79 -7.63 8.50 -21.67
C ALA A 79 -7.76 8.89 -20.18
N ALA A 80 -6.61 9.03 -19.51
CA ALA A 80 -6.55 9.69 -18.22
C ALA A 80 -6.80 11.19 -18.42
N ILE A 81 -7.61 11.80 -17.55
CA ILE A 81 -7.69 13.27 -17.52
C ILE A 81 -6.43 13.77 -16.80
N ASP A 82 -5.67 14.63 -17.48
CA ASP A 82 -4.55 15.40 -16.95
C ASP A 82 -4.96 16.49 -15.95
#